data_AF-A0AAN6GGY5-F1
#
_entry.id   AF-A0AAN6GGY5-F1
#
_cell.length_a   1.000
_cell.length_b   1.000
_cell.length_c   1.000
_cell.angle_alpha   90.00
_cell.angle_beta   90.00
_cell.angle_gamma   90.00
#
_symmetry.space_group_name_H-M   'P 1'
#
loop_
_entity.id
_entity.type
_entity.pdbx_description
1 polymer ?
#
loop_
_entity_poly.entity_id
_entity_poly.type
_entity_poly.pdbx_seq_one_letter_code
_entity_poly.pdbx_strand_id
1 'polypeptide(L)'
;MSGGSSAASQRSYYELYRRSSIGLQLTDALDELIQSGHINPVLAMKVLTQFDKSVADALAKSVKAKSNIKGHLHTYNSCDEVWTFIVKNAQLKLDNGDFLPVRKAKIVACKMGDAGSAGSGGAGGSGSGSGGGGAAAGGSGSR
;
A
#
# COMPACT_ATOMS: atom_id res chain seq x y z
N MET A 1 36.28 0.13 -22.33
CA MET A 1 35.08 1.00 -22.37
C MET A 1 33.87 0.09 -22.17
N SER A 2 33.57 -0.28 -20.92
CA SER A 2 32.47 -1.19 -20.58
C SER A 2 31.25 -0.36 -20.16
N GLY A 3 30.31 -0.20 -21.08
CA GLY A 3 28.99 0.37 -20.78
C GLY A 3 28.13 -0.66 -20.07
N GLY A 4 27.98 -0.52 -18.75
CA GLY A 4 26.95 -1.22 -17.99
C GLY A 4 25.60 -0.56 -18.26
N SER A 5 24.73 -1.22 -19.02
CA SER A 5 23.34 -0.80 -19.20
C SER A 5 22.62 -0.82 -17.85
N SER A 6 22.25 0.36 -17.35
CA SER A 6 21.35 0.50 -16.23
C SER A 6 20.00 -0.11 -16.60
N ALA A 7 19.64 -1.22 -15.98
CA ALA A 7 18.26 -1.70 -15.98
C ALA A 7 17.43 -0.63 -15.27
N ALA A 8 16.81 0.25 -16.04
CA ALA A 8 15.80 1.16 -15.54
C ALA A 8 14.74 0.28 -14.88
N SER A 9 14.60 0.38 -13.55
CA SER A 9 13.52 -0.24 -12.80
C SER A 9 12.23 0.28 -13.40
N GLN A 10 11.65 -0.45 -14.34
CA GLN A 10 10.34 -0.14 -14.86
C GLN A 10 9.40 -0.37 -13.69
N ARG A 11 8.95 0.73 -13.09
CA ARG A 11 7.85 0.74 -12.14
C ARG A 11 6.63 0.19 -12.88
N SER A 12 6.45 -1.13 -12.86
CA SER A 12 5.22 -1.77 -13.31
C SER A 12 4.14 -1.33 -12.35
N TYR A 13 3.23 -0.50 -12.85
CA TYR A 13 2.07 -0.09 -12.10
C TYR A 13 1.09 -1.26 -12.04
N TYR A 14 0.58 -1.56 -10.85
CA TYR A 14 -0.37 -2.65 -10.68
C TYR A 14 -1.72 -2.30 -11.31
N GLU A 15 -2.27 -3.23 -12.09
CA GLU A 15 -3.63 -3.14 -12.62
C GLU A 15 -4.71 -3.38 -11.54
N LEU A 16 -4.30 -3.58 -10.27
CA LEU A 16 -5.18 -3.84 -9.13
C LEU A 16 -6.32 -2.82 -9.02
N TYR A 17 -6.01 -1.54 -9.26
CA TYR A 17 -6.97 -0.45 -9.13
C TYR A 17 -8.01 -0.40 -10.26
N ARG A 18 -7.85 -1.14 -11.36
CA ARG A 18 -8.89 -1.25 -12.40
C ARG A 18 -10.16 -1.90 -11.88
N ARG A 19 -10.06 -2.73 -10.82
CA ARG A 19 -11.21 -3.36 -10.14
C ARG A 19 -11.88 -2.47 -9.09
N SER A 20 -11.35 -1.27 -8.85
CA SER A 20 -12.01 -0.28 -8.00
C SER A 20 -13.25 0.28 -8.70
N SER A 21 -14.17 0.90 -7.97
CA SER A 21 -15.38 1.47 -8.57
C SER A 21 -15.05 2.46 -9.70
N ILE A 22 -14.02 3.29 -9.55
CA ILE A 22 -13.61 4.22 -10.62
C ILE A 22 -12.98 3.51 -11.81
N GLY A 23 -12.20 2.45 -11.57
CA GLY A 23 -11.59 1.65 -12.65
C GLY A 23 -12.62 0.84 -13.44
N LEU A 24 -13.65 0.32 -12.77
CA LEU A 24 -14.78 -0.36 -13.42
C LEU A 24 -15.53 0.61 -14.33
N GLN A 25 -15.90 1.79 -13.82
CA GLN A 25 -16.61 2.79 -14.61
C GLN A 25 -15.79 3.29 -15.80
N LEU A 26 -14.47 3.41 -15.64
CA LEU A 26 -13.59 3.73 -16.77
C LEU A 26 -13.59 2.62 -17.82
N THR A 27 -13.55 1.35 -17.40
CA THR A 27 -13.54 0.21 -18.32
C THR A 27 -14.86 0.13 -19.07
N ASP A 28 -15.99 0.28 -18.37
CA ASP A 28 -17.33 0.29 -18.97
C ASP A 28 -17.47 1.40 -20.02
N ALA A 29 -17.00 2.62 -19.70
CA ALA A 29 -17.02 3.75 -20.64
C ALA A 29 -16.10 3.53 -21.86
N LEU A 30 -14.92 2.93 -21.66
CA LEU A 30 -14.03 2.58 -22.77
C LEU A 30 -14.66 1.52 -23.68
N ASP A 31 -15.34 0.52 -23.11
CA ASP A 31 -16.03 -0.52 -23.87
C ASP A 31 -17.18 0.06 -24.70
N GLU A 32 -17.94 1.03 -24.18
CA GLU A 32 -18.98 1.74 -24.95
C GLU A 32 -18.38 2.52 -26.14
N LEU A 33 -17.26 3.20 -25.94
CA LEU A 33 -16.56 3.93 -27.01
C LEU A 33 -15.99 3.00 -28.08
N ILE A 34 -15.57 1.79 -27.70
CA ILE A 34 -15.13 0.75 -28.64
C ILE A 34 -16.33 0.23 -29.44
N GLN A 35 -17.41 -0.14 -28.76
CA GLN A 35 -18.61 -0.70 -29.40
C GLN A 35 -19.25 0.27 -30.39
N SER A 36 -19.22 1.57 -30.08
CA SER A 36 -19.70 2.64 -30.96
C SER A 36 -18.72 3.04 -32.08
N GLY A 37 -17.52 2.42 -32.12
CA GLY A 37 -16.52 2.65 -33.17
C GLY A 37 -15.73 3.96 -33.05
N HIS A 38 -15.85 4.69 -31.93
CA HIS A 38 -15.15 5.96 -31.71
C HIS A 38 -13.66 5.75 -31.39
N ILE A 39 -13.31 4.65 -30.72
CA ILE A 39 -11.93 4.30 -30.37
C ILE A 39 -11.60 2.85 -30.70
N ASN A 40 -10.33 2.58 -30.99
CA ASN A 40 -9.81 1.22 -31.16
C ASN A 40 -9.44 0.61 -29.78
N PRO A 41 -9.61 -0.71 -29.58
CA PRO A 41 -9.13 -1.43 -28.39
C PRO A 41 -7.68 -1.11 -27.96
N VAL A 42 -6.76 -0.93 -28.91
CA VAL A 42 -5.35 -0.58 -28.61
C VAL A 42 -5.23 0.77 -27.92
N LEU A 43 -6.08 1.74 -28.27
CA LEU A 43 -6.10 3.05 -27.62
C LEU A 43 -6.68 2.94 -26.21
N ALA A 44 -7.76 2.18 -26.01
CA ALA A 44 -8.33 1.94 -24.70
C ALA A 44 -7.31 1.31 -23.73
N MET A 45 -6.52 0.34 -24.21
CA MET A 45 -5.43 -0.24 -23.41
C MET A 45 -4.39 0.80 -22.97
N LYS A 46 -4.04 1.75 -23.84
CA LYS A 46 -3.14 2.86 -23.48
C LYS A 46 -3.75 3.77 -22.40
N VAL A 47 -5.06 4.03 -22.47
CA VAL A 47 -5.77 4.80 -21.44
C VAL A 47 -5.74 4.05 -20.10
N LEU A 48 -5.97 2.74 -20.10
CA LEU A 48 -5.88 1.91 -18.89
C LEU A 48 -4.47 1.90 -18.28
N THR A 49 -3.42 1.77 -19.11
CA THR A 49 -2.03 1.88 -18.63
C THR A 49 -1.75 3.26 -18.01
N GLN A 50 -2.27 4.33 -18.61
CA GLN A 50 -2.13 5.67 -18.06
C GLN A 50 -2.93 5.84 -16.76
N PHE A 51 -4.09 5.21 -16.65
CA PHE A 51 -4.89 5.16 -15.42
C PHE A 51 -4.12 4.48 -14.29
N ASP A 52 -3.49 3.32 -14.53
CA ASP A 52 -2.71 2.60 -13.50
C ASP A 52 -1.59 3.48 -12.93
N LYS A 53 -0.92 4.24 -13.81
CA LYS A 53 0.09 5.22 -13.41
C LYS A 53 -0.51 6.36 -12.58
N SER A 54 -1.56 7.00 -13.11
CA SER A 54 -2.16 8.18 -12.48
C SER A 54 -2.75 7.87 -11.11
N VAL A 55 -3.42 6.73 -10.93
CA VAL A 55 -4.02 6.36 -9.64
C VAL A 55 -2.96 6.04 -8.58
N ALA A 56 -1.90 5.32 -8.95
CA ALA A 56 -0.81 5.01 -8.03
C ALA A 56 -0.09 6.29 -7.57
N ASP A 57 0.17 7.20 -8.50
CA ASP A 57 0.79 8.49 -8.22
C ASP A 57 -0.11 9.38 -7.34
N ALA A 58 -1.41 9.44 -7.63
CA ALA A 58 -2.38 10.22 -6.85
C ALA A 58 -2.53 9.67 -5.41
N LEU A 59 -2.62 8.35 -5.25
CA LEU A 59 -2.69 7.71 -3.93
C LEU A 59 -1.41 7.97 -3.13
N ALA A 60 -0.23 7.92 -3.76
CA ALA A 60 1.04 8.13 -3.08
C ALA A 60 1.28 9.60 -2.69
N LYS A 61 0.87 10.56 -3.54
CA LYS A 61 1.20 11.99 -3.36
C LYS A 61 0.09 12.78 -2.63
N SER A 62 -1.17 12.45 -2.90
CA SER A 62 -2.31 13.27 -2.50
C SER A 62 -3.08 12.72 -1.30
N VAL A 63 -3.05 11.40 -1.06
CA VAL A 63 -3.79 10.79 0.04
C VAL A 63 -2.92 10.65 1.28
N LYS A 64 -3.27 11.42 2.33
CA LYS A 64 -2.59 11.40 3.65
C LYS A 64 -3.42 10.72 4.74
N ALA A 65 -4.70 10.47 4.47
CA ALA A 65 -5.62 9.83 5.39
C ALA A 65 -5.09 8.44 5.78
N LYS A 66 -5.21 8.13 7.08
CA LYS A 66 -4.82 6.83 7.63
C LYS A 66 -6.04 6.19 8.26
N SER A 67 -6.19 4.89 8.06
CA SER A 67 -7.22 4.11 8.73
C SER A 67 -6.59 2.94 9.48
N ASN A 68 -7.23 2.52 10.56
CA ASN A 68 -6.87 1.31 11.28
C ASN A 68 -8.01 0.29 11.16
N ILE A 69 -7.69 -0.95 10.82
CA ILE A 69 -8.68 -2.03 10.75
C ILE A 69 -8.39 -3.04 11.85
N LYS A 70 -9.41 -3.38 12.63
CA LYS A 70 -9.36 -4.45 13.64
C LYS A 70 -10.50 -5.42 13.39
N GLY A 71 -10.22 -6.72 13.34
CA GLY A 71 -11.25 -7.73 13.12
C GLY A 71 -10.67 -9.15 13.19
N HIS A 72 -11.50 -10.15 12.89
CA HIS A 72 -11.08 -11.54 12.89
C HIS A 72 -10.59 -11.97 11.52
N LEU A 73 -9.33 -12.36 11.41
CA LEU A 73 -8.80 -12.96 10.19
C LEU A 73 -9.47 -14.32 9.95
N HIS A 74 -10.11 -14.48 8.80
CA HIS A 74 -10.79 -15.71 8.43
C HIS A 74 -9.92 -16.61 7.55
N THR A 75 -9.37 -16.05 6.47
CA THR A 75 -8.45 -16.73 5.56
C THR A 75 -7.41 -15.74 5.04
N TYR A 76 -6.23 -16.24 4.69
CA TYR A 76 -5.18 -15.47 4.02
C TYR A 76 -4.52 -16.31 2.92
N ASN A 77 -3.97 -15.64 1.91
CA ASN A 77 -3.18 -16.26 0.85
C ASN A 77 -2.07 -15.29 0.42
N SER A 78 -0.94 -15.84 0.02
CA SER A 78 0.17 -15.08 -0.58
C SER A 78 0.72 -15.87 -1.76
N CYS A 79 0.75 -15.24 -2.93
CA CYS A 79 1.29 -15.81 -4.16
C CYS A 79 1.76 -14.64 -5.05
N ASP A 80 2.94 -14.76 -5.65
CA ASP A 80 3.54 -13.76 -6.54
C ASP A 80 3.56 -12.34 -5.95
N GLU A 81 3.99 -12.22 -4.69
CA GLU A 81 4.08 -10.95 -3.94
C GLU A 81 2.73 -10.22 -3.75
N VAL A 82 1.61 -10.89 -4.02
CA VAL A 82 0.25 -10.40 -3.76
C VAL A 82 -0.33 -11.10 -2.54
N TRP A 83 -0.60 -10.31 -1.51
CA TRP A 83 -1.30 -10.76 -0.31
C TRP A 83 -2.80 -10.56 -0.45
N THR A 84 -3.57 -11.56 -0.06
CA THR A 84 -5.02 -11.47 0.07
C THR A 84 -5.46 -11.89 1.46
N PHE A 85 -6.21 -11.04 2.16
CA PHE A 85 -6.79 -11.32 3.47
C PHE A 85 -8.30 -11.21 3.40
N ILE A 86 -9.00 -12.13 4.06
CA ILE A 86 -10.43 -12.04 4.33
C ILE A 86 -10.62 -11.83 5.83
N VAL A 87 -11.08 -10.65 6.23
CA VAL A 87 -11.34 -10.29 7.62
C VAL A 87 -12.85 -10.24 7.84
N LYS A 88 -13.34 -10.84 8.93
CA LYS A 88 -14.76 -10.84 9.33
C LYS A 88 -14.95 -10.05 10.62
N ASN A 89 -16.15 -9.48 10.78
CA ASN A 89 -16.54 -8.66 11.93
C ASN A 89 -15.47 -7.60 12.24
N ALA A 90 -15.08 -6.86 11.21
CA ALA A 90 -14.06 -5.83 11.30
C ALA A 90 -14.68 -4.50 11.74
N GLN A 91 -13.87 -3.68 12.37
CA GLN A 91 -14.15 -2.29 12.70
C GLN A 91 -13.03 -1.44 12.08
N LEU A 92 -13.41 -0.56 11.17
CA LEU A 92 -12.50 0.37 10.51
C LEU A 92 -12.56 1.71 11.24
N LYS A 93 -11.45 2.11 11.86
CA LYS A 93 -11.29 3.43 12.45
C LYS A 93 -10.75 4.39 11.39
N LEU A 94 -11.49 5.45 11.13
CA LEU A 94 -11.11 6.52 10.21
C LEU A 94 -10.25 7.58 10.93
N ASP A 95 -9.64 8.45 10.15
CA ASP A 95 -8.77 9.53 10.65
C ASP A 95 -9.53 10.60 11.42
N ASN A 96 -10.79 10.86 11.06
CA ASN A 96 -11.70 11.73 11.78
C ASN A 96 -12.17 11.16 13.14
N GLY A 97 -11.77 9.93 13.50
CA GLY A 97 -12.12 9.26 14.74
C GLY A 97 -13.34 8.34 14.65
N ASP A 98 -14.05 8.34 13.52
CA ASP A 98 -15.24 7.52 13.34
C ASP A 98 -14.90 6.03 13.24
N PHE A 99 -15.85 5.21 13.69
CA PHE A 99 -15.76 3.77 13.58
C PHE A 99 -16.83 3.24 12.62
N LEU A 100 -16.38 2.60 11.55
CA LEU A 100 -17.23 1.96 10.57
C LEU A 100 -17.25 0.44 10.80
N PRO A 101 -18.39 -0.15 11.20
CA PRO A 101 -18.51 -1.61 11.30
C PRO A 101 -18.54 -2.23 9.90
N VAL A 102 -17.72 -3.25 9.68
CA VAL A 102 -17.57 -3.96 8.41
C VAL A 102 -17.75 -5.46 8.64
N ARG A 103 -18.86 -6.02 8.16
CA ARG A 103 -19.16 -7.45 8.31
C ARG A 103 -18.07 -8.35 7.73
N LYS A 104 -17.56 -7.99 6.56
CA LYS A 104 -16.51 -8.74 5.84
C LYS A 104 -15.70 -7.77 4.96
N ALA A 105 -14.39 -7.77 5.12
CA ALA A 105 -13.45 -7.04 4.28
C ALA A 105 -12.56 -8.03 3.52
N LYS A 106 -12.37 -7.80 2.21
CA LYS A 106 -11.34 -8.45 1.40
C LYS A 106 -10.24 -7.42 1.13
N ILE A 107 -9.04 -7.68 1.64
CA ILE A 107 -7.88 -6.82 1.45
C ILE A 107 -6.97 -7.51 0.44
N VAL A 108 -6.61 -6.81 -0.63
CA VAL A 108 -5.61 -7.25 -1.60
C VAL A 108 -4.49 -6.23 -1.58
N ALA A 109 -3.28 -6.68 -1.30
CA ALA A 109 -2.10 -5.83 -1.15
C ALA A 109 -0.97 -6.37 -2.02
N CYS A 110 -0.46 -5.53 -2.92
CA CYS A 110 0.73 -5.82 -3.69
C CYS A 110 1.92 -5.10 -3.09
N LYS A 111 3.10 -5.72 -3.12
CA LYS A 111 4.35 -5.07 -2.72
C LYS A 111 4.62 -3.88 -3.63
N MET A 112 4.65 -2.66 -3.10
CA MET A 112 5.14 -1.52 -3.88
C MET A 112 6.64 -1.74 -4.12
N GLY A 113 7.07 -1.90 -5.37
CA GLY A 113 8.50 -2.01 -5.70
C GLY A 113 9.26 -0.78 -5.20
N ASP A 114 10.51 -0.96 -4.76
CA ASP A 114 11.31 0.03 -4.02
C ASP A 114 11.28 1.40 -4.69
N ALA A 115 10.29 2.19 -4.27
CA ALA A 115 10.03 3.51 -4.74
C ALA A 115 10.94 4.47 -3.96
N GLY A 116 12.25 4.33 -4.12
CA GLY A 116 13.25 5.24 -3.59
C GLY A 116 13.01 5.64 -2.14
N SER A 117 13.47 4.83 -1.19
CA SER A 117 13.86 5.33 0.13
C SER A 117 15.06 6.26 -0.05
N ALA A 118 14.83 7.47 -0.57
CA ALA A 118 15.75 8.57 -0.53
C ALA A 118 15.31 9.49 0.60
N GLY A 119 15.98 9.37 1.75
CA GLY A 119 16.02 10.42 2.77
C GLY A 119 15.13 10.22 3.99
N SER A 120 15.48 9.29 4.87
CA SER A 120 15.53 9.63 6.30
C SER A 120 16.93 9.31 6.81
N GLY A 121 17.85 10.26 6.66
CA GLY A 121 19.08 10.28 7.42
C GLY A 121 18.75 10.41 8.89
N GLY A 122 19.07 9.39 9.67
CA GLY A 122 19.06 9.41 11.13
C GLY A 122 20.48 9.18 11.60
N ALA A 123 21.10 10.25 12.08
CA ALA A 123 22.49 10.31 12.52
C ALA A 123 22.82 9.23 13.57
N GLY A 124 23.78 8.36 13.26
CA GLY A 124 24.49 7.57 14.25
C GLY A 124 25.50 8.46 14.97
N GLY A 125 25.03 9.27 15.91
CA GLY A 125 25.86 10.09 16.79
C GLY A 125 26.57 9.21 17.83
N SER A 126 27.88 9.15 17.71
CA SER A 126 28.81 8.70 18.74
C SER A 126 28.62 9.54 20.01
N GLY A 127 28.27 8.88 21.12
CA GLY A 127 28.15 9.49 22.45
C GLY A 127 28.84 8.62 23.50
N SER A 128 30.09 8.95 23.78
CA SER A 128 30.82 8.55 24.99
C SER A 128 30.15 9.15 26.23
N GLY A 129 29.86 8.33 27.24
CA GLY A 129 29.27 8.77 28.51
C GLY A 129 29.66 7.86 29.66
N SER A 130 30.73 8.24 30.34
CA SER A 130 31.16 7.74 31.65
C SER A 130 30.21 8.18 32.77
N GLY A 131 30.01 7.34 33.79
CA GLY A 131 29.66 7.82 35.14
C GLY A 131 28.56 7.07 35.90
N GLY A 132 28.98 6.19 36.82
CA GLY A 132 28.63 6.21 38.24
C GLY A 132 27.17 6.18 38.72
N GLY A 133 26.82 5.06 39.38
CA GLY A 133 26.33 5.03 40.77
C GLY A 133 24.87 5.40 41.08
N GLY A 134 24.15 4.47 41.71
CA GLY A 134 22.91 4.78 42.44
C GLY A 134 21.99 3.57 42.65
N ALA A 135 22.05 2.98 43.83
CA ALA A 135 21.24 1.85 44.30
C ALA A 135 19.77 2.24 44.60
N ALA A 136 18.84 1.28 44.51
CA ALA A 136 17.97 0.83 45.63
C ALA A 136 16.73 0.02 45.19
N ALA A 137 16.35 -0.92 46.08
CA ALA A 137 15.09 -1.67 46.22
C ALA A 137 14.79 -2.76 45.17
N GLY A 138 14.42 -3.99 45.53
CA GLY A 138 14.09 -4.62 46.81
C GLY A 138 13.14 -5.79 46.52
N GLY A 139 13.27 -6.91 47.24
CA GLY A 139 12.22 -7.94 47.29
C GLY A 139 12.67 -9.39 47.09
N SER A 140 13.21 -10.01 48.13
CA SER A 140 13.03 -11.44 48.38
C SER A 140 13.26 -11.73 49.87
N GLY A 141 12.30 -12.39 50.51
CA GLY A 141 12.36 -12.65 51.95
C GLY A 141 11.14 -13.41 52.43
N SER A 142 11.28 -14.73 52.41
CA SER A 142 10.34 -15.74 52.89
C SER A 142 9.92 -15.55 54.35
N ARG A 143 8.64 -15.82 54.64
CA ARG A 143 8.14 -16.72 55.70
C ARG A 143 6.61 -16.76 55.68
#